data_AF-A0AAU6ZAX2-F1
#
_entry.id   AF-A0AAU6ZAX2-F1
#
_cell.length_a   1.000
_cell.length_b   1.000
_cell.length_c   1.000
_cell.angle_alpha   90.00
_cell.angle_beta   90.00
_cell.angle_gamma   90.00
#
_symmetry.space_group_name_H-M   'P 1'
#
loop_
_entity.id
_entity.type
_entity.pdbx_description
1 polymer ?
#
loop_
_entity_poly.entity_id
_entity_poly.type
_entity_poly.pdbx_seq_one_letter_code
_entity_poly.pdbx_strand_id
1 'polypeptide(L)'
;MLAVHEVDRLGRNLLEGLIVLNDLFQRGIAVKVLAGIAAGEHSQRSFILDIALALSEDRRRDISVKTKNGLEAARRNGRVGGRRPVVEDDKRAAILARRERGESIRTIAADLGISIGVVHKTLTQTAHPPKPTN
;
A
#
# COMPACT_ATOMS: atom_id res chain seq x y z
N MET A 1 -19.87 -29.50 9.41
CA MET A 1 -19.13 -29.25 8.15
C MET A 1 -19.09 -27.74 7.92
N LEU A 2 -17.93 -27.19 7.55
CA LEU A 2 -17.72 -25.78 7.21
C LEU A 2 -17.57 -25.63 5.70
N ALA A 3 -18.27 -24.71 5.07
CA ALA A 3 -18.10 -24.40 3.65
C ALA A 3 -17.36 -23.07 3.47
N VAL A 4 -16.33 -23.06 2.62
CA VAL A 4 -15.54 -21.87 2.28
C VAL A 4 -15.42 -21.73 0.77
N HIS A 5 -15.37 -20.49 0.27
CA HIS A 5 -15.28 -20.26 -1.16
C HIS A 5 -13.93 -20.72 -1.74
N GLU A 6 -12.83 -20.26 -1.16
CA GLU A 6 -11.45 -20.65 -1.47
C GLU A 6 -10.68 -20.87 -0.15
N VAL A 7 -9.57 -21.63 -0.20
CA VAL A 7 -8.75 -21.98 0.98
C VAL A 7 -8.10 -20.76 1.62
N ASP A 8 -7.86 -19.70 0.85
CA ASP A 8 -7.27 -18.44 1.31
C ASP A 8 -8.17 -17.64 2.26
N ARG A 9 -9.45 -18.01 2.38
CA ARG A 9 -10.42 -17.40 3.31
C ARG A 9 -10.30 -17.94 4.74
N LEU A 10 -9.47 -18.95 4.95
CA LEU A 10 -9.29 -19.59 6.26
C LEU A 10 -8.33 -18.84 7.19
N GLY A 11 -7.52 -17.91 6.67
CA GLY A 11 -6.57 -17.13 7.47
C GLY A 11 -5.98 -15.94 6.71
N ARG A 12 -5.24 -15.07 7.39
CA ARG A 12 -4.60 -13.90 6.76
C ARG A 12 -3.29 -14.24 6.05
N ASN A 13 -2.70 -15.38 6.40
CA ASN A 13 -1.47 -15.94 5.84
C ASN A 13 -1.52 -17.47 5.88
N LEU A 14 -0.51 -18.13 5.29
CA LEU A 14 -0.40 -19.58 5.23
C LEU A 14 -0.44 -20.23 6.61
N LEU A 15 0.33 -19.71 7.56
CA LEU A 15 0.42 -20.30 8.90
C LEU A 15 -0.93 -20.27 9.62
N GLU A 16 -1.62 -19.12 9.60
CA GLU A 16 -2.95 -18.99 10.20
C GLU A 16 -3.96 -19.95 9.57
N GLY A 17 -3.99 -20.07 8.24
CA GLY A 17 -4.90 -20.97 7.55
C GLY A 17 -4.64 -22.45 7.89
N LEU A 18 -3.38 -22.86 8.05
CA LEU A 18 -3.02 -24.22 8.45
C LEU A 18 -3.46 -24.52 9.89
N ILE A 19 -3.30 -23.56 10.80
CA ILE A 19 -3.74 -23.69 12.20
C ILE A 19 -5.25 -23.89 12.25
N VAL A 20 -6.01 -23.08 11.51
CA VAL A 20 -7.48 -23.17 11.45
C VAL A 20 -7.92 -24.51 10.87
N LEU A 21 -7.33 -24.95 9.76
CA LEU A 21 -7.65 -26.26 9.17
C LEU A 21 -7.37 -27.41 10.16
N ASN A 22 -6.23 -27.37 10.84
CA ASN A 22 -5.87 -28.41 11.80
C ASN A 22 -6.85 -28.46 12.99
N ASP A 23 -7.24 -27.30 13.54
CA ASP A 23 -8.22 -27.21 14.62
C ASP A 23 -9.59 -27.77 14.19
N LEU A 24 -10.04 -27.44 12.97
CA LEU A 24 -11.30 -27.96 12.43
C LEU A 24 -11.28 -29.49 12.31
N PHE A 25 -10.21 -30.06 11.76
CA PHE A 25 -10.08 -31.51 11.61
C PHE A 25 -9.93 -32.23 12.95
N GLN A 26 -9.20 -31.66 13.92
CA GLN A 26 -9.13 -32.21 15.27
C GLN A 26 -10.49 -32.25 15.97
N ARG A 27 -11.40 -31.34 15.61
CA ARG A 27 -12.79 -31.33 16.09
C ARG A 27 -13.74 -32.21 15.27
N GLY A 28 -13.24 -32.94 14.26
CA GLY A 28 -14.06 -33.75 13.36
C GLY A 28 -14.93 -32.93 12.40
N ILE A 29 -14.60 -31.66 12.17
CA ILE A 29 -15.35 -30.77 11.27
C ILE A 29 -14.76 -30.87 9.87
N ALA A 30 -15.50 -31.48 8.94
CA ALA A 30 -15.15 -31.46 7.53
C ALA A 30 -15.22 -30.06 6.93
N VAL A 31 -14.35 -29.77 5.95
CA VAL A 31 -14.24 -28.50 5.22
C VAL A 31 -14.58 -28.73 3.76
N LYS A 32 -15.56 -27.99 3.22
CA LYS A 32 -15.94 -27.98 1.81
C LYS A 32 -15.41 -26.71 1.15
N VAL A 33 -14.56 -26.86 0.16
CA VAL A 33 -14.02 -25.76 -0.65
C VAL A 33 -14.80 -25.68 -1.95
N LEU A 34 -15.36 -24.51 -2.26
CA LEU A 34 -16.25 -24.33 -3.42
C LEU A 34 -15.49 -24.07 -4.73
N ALA A 35 -14.30 -23.46 -4.66
CA ALA A 35 -13.52 -23.05 -5.82
C ALA A 35 -12.00 -23.11 -5.57
N GLY A 36 -11.23 -23.12 -6.64
CA GLY A 36 -9.76 -23.15 -6.61
C GLY A 36 -9.17 -24.56 -6.58
N ILE A 37 -7.86 -24.65 -6.37
CA ILE A 37 -7.05 -25.87 -6.53
C ILE A 37 -7.47 -26.99 -5.57
N ALA A 38 -7.99 -26.64 -4.40
CA ALA A 38 -8.46 -27.60 -3.41
C ALA A 38 -9.99 -27.74 -3.37
N ALA A 39 -10.71 -27.37 -4.44
CA ALA A 39 -12.16 -27.54 -4.51
C ALA A 39 -12.56 -29.00 -4.20
N GLY A 40 -13.57 -29.19 -3.35
CA GLY A 40 -13.98 -30.50 -2.86
C GLY A 40 -14.24 -30.53 -1.36
N GLU A 41 -14.61 -31.71 -0.87
CA GLU A 41 -14.84 -31.97 0.55
C GLU A 41 -13.62 -32.65 1.17
N HIS A 42 -13.14 -32.08 2.27
CA HIS A 42 -11.97 -32.55 3.01
C HIS A 42 -12.40 -32.85 4.43
N SER A 43 -12.18 -34.08 4.88
CA SER A 43 -12.41 -34.51 6.26
C SER A 43 -11.14 -34.54 7.10
N GLN A 44 -9.98 -34.41 6.45
CA GLN A 44 -8.66 -34.44 7.05
C GLN A 44 -7.71 -33.54 6.28
N ARG A 45 -6.57 -33.23 6.91
CA ARG A 45 -5.50 -32.46 6.26
C ARG A 45 -4.96 -33.24 5.06
N SER A 46 -4.76 -32.54 3.95
CA SER A 46 -4.24 -33.11 2.71
C SER A 46 -3.14 -32.21 2.12
N PHE A 47 -2.20 -32.81 1.41
CA PHE A 47 -1.13 -32.06 0.73
C PHE A 47 -1.69 -31.04 -0.29
N ILE A 48 -2.85 -31.34 -0.88
CA ILE A 48 -3.55 -30.43 -1.80
C ILE A 48 -4.01 -29.16 -1.09
N LEU A 49 -4.51 -29.25 0.15
CA LEU A 49 -4.88 -28.08 0.96
C LEU A 49 -3.65 -27.24 1.32
N ASP A 50 -2.57 -27.89 1.74
CA ASP A 50 -1.32 -27.21 2.11
C ASP A 50 -0.73 -26.45 0.90
N ILE A 51 -0.70 -27.07 -0.29
CA ILE A 51 -0.28 -26.42 -1.54
C ILE A 51 -1.22 -25.26 -1.90
N ALA A 52 -2.54 -25.48 -1.88
CA ALA A 52 -3.50 -24.46 -2.28
C ALA A 52 -3.42 -23.21 -1.39
N LEU A 53 -3.14 -23.40 -0.10
CA LEU A 53 -2.95 -22.31 0.84
C LEU A 53 -1.61 -21.58 0.58
N ALA A 54 -0.52 -22.30 0.30
CA ALA A 54 0.78 -21.72 -0.02
C ALA A 54 0.76 -20.91 -1.34
N LEU A 55 0.10 -21.43 -2.38
CA LEU A 55 -0.07 -20.74 -3.66
C LEU A 55 -0.93 -19.47 -3.54
N SER A 56 -1.90 -19.48 -2.62
CA SER A 56 -2.76 -18.32 -2.40
C SER A 56 -2.01 -17.18 -1.70
N GLU A 57 -1.03 -17.49 -0.86
CA GLU A 57 -0.14 -16.48 -0.28
C GLU A 57 0.76 -15.82 -1.34
N ASP A 58 1.26 -16.60 -2.30
CA ASP A 58 2.13 -16.10 -3.37
C ASP A 58 1.41 -15.14 -4.33
N ARG A 59 0.12 -15.38 -4.61
CA ARG A 59 -0.72 -14.48 -5.43
C ARG A 59 -0.75 -13.04 -4.91
N ARG A 60 -0.71 -12.82 -3.58
CA ARG A 60 -0.65 -11.47 -3.00
C ARG A 60 0.70 -10.79 -3.26
N ARG A 61 1.81 -11.54 -3.17
CA ARG A 61 3.15 -11.02 -3.47
C ARG A 61 3.27 -10.65 -4.95
N ASP A 62 2.74 -11.47 -5.85
CA ASP A 62 2.79 -11.23 -7.30
C ASP A 62 2.10 -9.91 -7.70
N ILE A 63 0.95 -9.58 -7.12
CA ILE A 63 0.25 -8.29 -7.36
C ILE A 63 1.14 -7.10 -6.96
N SER A 64 1.80 -7.16 -5.80
CA SER A 64 2.69 -6.08 -5.36
C SER A 64 3.89 -5.93 -6.29
N VAL A 65 4.50 -7.04 -6.73
CA VAL A 65 5.65 -7.03 -7.64
C VAL A 65 5.26 -6.41 -8.98
N LYS A 66 4.16 -6.84 -9.58
CA LYS A 66 3.64 -6.29 -10.84
C LYS A 66 3.33 -4.79 -10.73
N THR A 67 2.76 -4.35 -9.61
CA THR A 67 2.47 -2.93 -9.36
C THR A 67 3.75 -2.11 -9.30
N LYS A 68 4.77 -2.58 -8.57
CA LYS A 68 6.08 -1.90 -8.47
C LYS A 68 6.76 -1.81 -9.83
N ASN A 69 6.78 -2.90 -10.59
CA ASN A 69 7.35 -2.93 -11.94
C ASN A 69 6.64 -1.92 -12.87
N GLY A 70 5.31 -1.82 -12.77
CA GLY A 70 4.53 -0.83 -13.52
C GLY A 70 4.85 0.61 -13.12
N LEU A 71 5.00 0.89 -11.83
CA LEU A 71 5.40 2.21 -11.32
C LEU A 71 6.83 2.59 -11.76
N GLU A 72 7.77 1.64 -11.74
CA GLU A 72 9.14 1.86 -12.23
C GLU A 72 9.16 2.15 -13.73
N ALA A 73 8.40 1.39 -14.53
CA ALA A 73 8.27 1.65 -15.97
C ALA A 73 7.66 3.04 -16.24
N ALA A 74 6.62 3.43 -15.51
CA ALA A 74 6.03 4.76 -15.62
C ALA A 74 7.03 5.87 -15.25
N ARG A 75 7.84 5.66 -14.21
CA ARG A 75 8.88 6.61 -13.78
C ARG A 75 9.98 6.76 -14.84
N ARG A 76 10.42 5.68 -15.48
CA ARG A 76 11.37 5.74 -16.62
C ARG A 76 10.82 6.54 -17.80
N ASN A 77 9.51 6.51 -18.00
CA ASN A 77 8.82 7.30 -19.01
C ASN A 77 8.48 8.74 -18.55
N GLY A 78 9.10 9.21 -17.46
CA GLY A 78 8.95 10.59 -16.95
C GLY A 78 7.66 10.84 -16.14
N ARG A 79 6.81 9.83 -15.91
CA ARG A 79 5.63 9.99 -15.05
C ARG A 79 6.00 9.77 -13.59
N VAL A 80 6.13 10.87 -12.85
CA VAL A 80 6.29 10.84 -11.40
C VAL A 80 4.91 10.84 -10.75
N GLY A 81 4.51 9.71 -10.16
CA GLY A 81 3.26 9.58 -9.40
C GLY A 81 3.29 10.35 -8.07
N GLY A 82 2.18 10.31 -7.33
CA GLY A 82 2.04 10.95 -6.02
C GLY A 82 1.19 12.23 -6.03
N ARG A 83 1.02 12.84 -4.86
CA ARG A 83 0.23 14.07 -4.70
C ARG A 83 0.94 15.23 -5.40
N ARG A 84 0.26 15.87 -6.35
CA ARG A 84 0.75 17.11 -6.97
C ARG A 84 1.04 18.18 -5.89
N PRO A 85 2.11 18.98 -6.03
CA PRO A 85 2.38 20.08 -5.11
C PRO A 85 1.16 21.01 -5.01
N VAL A 86 0.78 21.38 -3.79
CA VAL A 86 -0.35 22.29 -3.50
C VAL A 86 0.02 23.76 -3.77
N VAL A 87 1.32 24.03 -3.87
CA VAL A 87 1.89 25.36 -4.13
C VAL A 87 2.36 25.36 -5.57
N GLU A 88 1.66 26.10 -6.43
CA GLU A 88 2.19 26.50 -7.74
C GLU A 88 3.43 27.38 -7.56
N ASP A 89 4.33 27.38 -8.54
CA ASP A 89 5.61 28.08 -8.47
C ASP A 89 5.44 29.57 -8.11
N ASP A 90 4.34 30.20 -8.54
CA ASP A 90 3.97 31.57 -8.20
C ASP A 90 3.78 31.78 -6.69
N LYS A 91 3.09 30.85 -6.03
CA LYS A 91 2.89 30.92 -4.57
C LYS A 91 4.20 30.67 -3.84
N ARG A 92 5.09 29.84 -4.39
CA ARG A 92 6.44 29.61 -3.84
C ARG A 92 7.28 30.88 -3.92
N ALA A 93 7.30 31.55 -5.05
CA ALA A 93 7.99 32.84 -5.23
C ALA A 93 7.45 33.90 -4.27
N ALA A 94 6.11 33.99 -4.14
CA ALA A 94 5.48 34.93 -3.21
C ALA A 94 5.88 34.67 -1.75
N ILE A 95 5.91 33.40 -1.30
CA ILE A 95 6.34 33.03 0.06
C ILE A 95 7.77 33.51 0.32
N LEU A 96 8.68 33.28 -0.62
CA LEU A 96 10.10 33.65 -0.47
C LEU A 96 10.28 35.16 -0.42
N ALA A 97 9.69 35.89 -1.36
CA ALA A 97 9.76 37.35 -1.41
C ALA A 97 9.16 38.02 -0.16
N ARG A 98 8.02 37.51 0.34
CA ARG A 98 7.40 37.99 1.59
C ARG A 98 8.31 37.71 2.79
N ARG A 99 8.97 36.55 2.81
CA ARG A 99 9.88 36.17 3.90
C ARG A 99 11.14 37.03 3.93
N GLU A 100 11.69 37.37 2.77
CA GLU A 100 12.83 38.29 2.64
C GLU A 100 12.50 39.69 3.17
N ARG A 101 11.25 40.14 3.03
CA ARG A 101 10.76 41.39 3.64
C ARG A 101 10.54 41.30 5.16
N GLY A 102 10.84 40.17 5.79
CA GLY A 102 10.73 39.98 7.24
C GLY A 102 9.32 39.66 7.73
N GLU A 103 8.36 39.38 6.83
CA GLU A 103 6.99 39.07 7.23
C GLU A 103 6.90 37.76 8.03
N SER A 104 5.93 37.70 8.96
CA SER A 104 5.70 36.53 9.78
C SER A 104 5.12 35.38 8.96
N ILE A 105 5.53 34.15 9.27
CA ILE A 105 5.03 32.94 8.59
C ILE A 105 3.50 32.84 8.67
N ARG A 106 2.90 33.27 9.79
CA ARG A 106 1.45 33.24 10.01
C ARG A 106 0.72 34.24 9.11
N THR A 107 1.30 35.43 8.93
CA THR A 107 0.79 36.47 8.02
C THR A 107 0.83 35.98 6.58
N ILE A 108 1.98 35.46 6.14
CA ILE A 108 2.17 34.92 4.79
C ILE A 108 1.16 33.80 4.49
N ALA A 109 0.95 32.90 5.46
CA ALA A 109 0.01 31.78 5.33
C ALA A 109 -1.44 32.25 5.18
N ALA A 110 -1.87 33.22 6.01
CA ALA A 110 -3.22 33.78 5.97
C ALA A 110 -3.48 34.49 4.64
N ASP A 111 -2.56 35.35 4.21
CA ASP A 111 -2.74 36.17 3.00
C ASP A 111 -2.72 35.36 1.70
N LEU A 112 -1.95 34.27 1.66
CA LEU A 112 -1.85 33.40 0.49
C LEU A 112 -2.85 32.23 0.53
N GLY A 113 -3.67 32.13 1.58
CA GLY A 113 -4.67 31.07 1.74
C GLY A 113 -4.06 29.66 1.80
N ILE A 114 -2.87 29.51 2.38
CA ILE A 114 -2.15 28.24 2.47
C ILE A 114 -1.84 27.90 3.93
N SER A 115 -1.73 26.61 4.23
CA SER A 115 -1.41 26.19 5.60
C SER A 115 -0.01 26.65 6.03
N ILE A 116 0.15 26.96 7.32
CA ILE A 116 1.46 27.30 7.92
C ILE A 116 2.51 26.23 7.64
N GLY A 117 2.14 24.94 7.67
CA GLY A 117 3.04 23.82 7.38
C GLY A 117 3.57 23.84 5.94
N VAL A 118 2.78 24.32 4.99
CA VAL A 118 3.21 24.49 3.60
C VAL A 118 4.24 25.63 3.48
N VAL A 119 4.01 26.76 4.15
CA VAL A 119 4.98 27.88 4.19
C VAL A 119 6.31 27.43 4.81
N HIS A 120 6.27 26.76 5.96
CA HIS A 120 7.48 26.19 6.58
C HIS A 120 8.21 25.23 5.65
N LYS A 121 7.49 24.28 5.05
CA LYS A 121 8.08 23.31 4.11
C LYS A 121 8.77 24.00 2.94
N THR A 122 8.14 25.01 2.35
CA THR A 122 8.70 25.78 1.23
C THR A 122 9.99 26.49 1.62
N LEU A 123 10.04 27.14 2.79
CA LEU A 123 11.23 27.83 3.30
C LEU A 123 12.37 26.85 3.67
N THR A 124 12.05 25.67 4.20
CA THR A 124 13.05 24.63 4.49
C THR A 124 13.58 23.96 3.23
N GLN A 125 12.75 23.75 2.20
CA GLN A 125 13.16 23.17 0.92
C GLN A 125 14.07 24.10 0.09
N THR A 126 14.04 25.42 0.31
CA THR A 126 15.03 26.33 -0.29
C THR A 126 16.38 26.31 0.41
N ALA A 127 16.42 25.98 1.71
CA ALA A 127 17.67 25.84 2.46
C ALA A 127 18.40 24.52 2.15
N HIS A 128 17.71 23.52 1.59
CA HIS A 128 18.29 22.25 1.16
C HIS A 128 17.76 21.88 -0.24
N PRO A 129 18.52 22.15 -1.32
CA PRO A 129 18.05 21.88 -2.67
C PRO A 129 17.74 20.38 -2.83
N PRO A 130 16.66 20.03 -3.55
CA PRO A 130 16.31 18.63 -3.76
C PRO A 130 17.46 17.90 -4.46
N LYS A 131 17.82 16.70 -3.97
CA LYS A 131 18.82 15.84 -4.62
C LYS A 131 18.47 15.63 -6.09
N PRO A 132 19.43 15.73 -7.02
CA PRO A 132 19.19 15.48 -8.44
C PRO A 132 18.64 14.06 -8.59
N THR A 133 17.51 13.96 -9.30
CA THR A 133 16.83 12.70 -9.55
C THR A 133 17.49 12.06 -10.78
N ASN A 134 18.35 11.06 -10.56
CA ASN A 134 18.68 10.06 -11.60
C ASN A 134 17.49 9.13 -11.83
#